data_AF-A0A6G7XLW1-F1
#
_entry.id   AF-A0A6G7XLW1-F1
#
_cell.length_a   1.000
_cell.length_b   1.000
_cell.length_c   1.000
_cell.angle_alpha   90.00
_cell.angle_beta   90.00
_cell.angle_gamma   90.00
#
_symmetry.space_group_name_H-M   'P 1'
#
loop_
_entity.id
_entity.type
_entity.pdbx_description
1 polymer ?
#
loop_
_entity_poly.entity_id
_entity_poly.type
_entity_poly.pdbx_seq_one_letter_code
_entity_poly.pdbx_strand_id
1 'polypeptide(L)'
;MQQEVGLDASATSGEVRRHRLGVALVWTATAWTVLPRVLQSVTAPKVRGEVGVQSAVTGNLASSLSSTALALALLGLCCFIVLDSFASPRRAPVFRLMAVLAPWAYVAVRDLFVAEAPRVDLLVHTAVMLAIWRLHPDRRMLVALGYAVGASAALAVLMGVVVPGSAVFSTEIGGQITDDKAVFSLGLLAGFFSHSNTLGQMLALGLPVVLLIPKRGWRLGALAVLLLALLWTASRTAWIGVAVSVVVVTVLLPLPAPLRRMAAATAMAGAVSVAALVPLLVRDPSAFTSRGIVWITTREAFGVSPVFGRGSNWFEVVGSTSERLGVAASTAHSQLLHMMVTGGLVLVLLTLPMLAMVVAGALRHLREGSVWGVVYVIALAGCGTTEVVIKFGSVAAAFPVVMIPLGVLLFGEEAAPPLASPDVGADDRGHVLSSGGR
;
A
#
# COMPACT_ATOMS: atom_id res chain seq x y z
N MET A 1 3.00 -17.54 32.66
CA MET A 1 1.85 -18.13 31.92
C MET A 1 2.18 -18.07 30.43
N GLN A 2 3.08 -18.96 30.00
CA GLN A 2 3.51 -19.12 28.61
C GLN A 2 2.56 -20.11 27.97
N GLN A 3 1.58 -19.62 27.21
CA GLN A 3 0.87 -20.45 26.25
C GLN A 3 1.81 -20.54 25.05
N GLU A 4 2.68 -21.55 25.04
CA GLU A 4 3.37 -21.94 23.82
C GLU A 4 2.28 -22.18 22.77
N VAL A 5 2.32 -21.37 21.73
CA VAL A 5 1.52 -21.55 20.52
C VAL A 5 1.97 -22.90 19.98
N GLY A 6 1.23 -23.95 20.34
CA GLY A 6 1.32 -25.25 19.69
C GLY A 6 1.16 -24.98 18.21
N LEU A 7 2.28 -25.06 17.48
CA LEU A 7 2.24 -25.19 16.04
C LEU A 7 1.47 -26.47 15.79
N ASP A 8 0.21 -26.33 15.37
CA ASP A 8 -0.67 -27.42 14.97
C ASP A 8 0.16 -28.44 14.18
N ALA A 9 0.47 -29.58 14.80
CA ALA A 9 1.21 -30.67 14.18
C ALA A 9 0.45 -31.29 12.98
N SER A 10 -0.74 -30.77 12.68
CA SER A 10 -1.61 -31.12 11.56
C SER A 10 -1.45 -30.22 10.32
N ALA A 11 -0.62 -29.17 10.37
CA ALA A 11 -0.40 -28.31 9.19
C ALA A 11 0.18 -29.15 8.04
N THR A 12 -0.58 -29.26 6.95
CA THR A 12 -0.13 -30.03 5.79
C THR A 12 1.17 -29.46 5.23
N SER A 13 2.05 -30.29 4.68
CA SER A 13 3.32 -29.85 4.07
C SER A 13 3.11 -28.73 3.02
N GLY A 14 1.96 -28.73 2.34
CA GLY A 14 1.55 -27.69 1.40
C GLY A 14 1.22 -26.33 2.04
N GLU A 15 0.65 -26.28 3.24
CA GLU A 15 0.40 -25.03 3.96
C GLU A 15 1.68 -24.36 4.43
N VAL A 16 2.60 -25.15 5.01
CA VAL A 16 3.92 -24.66 5.43
C VAL A 16 4.68 -24.10 4.22
N ARG A 17 4.65 -24.80 3.09
CA ARG A 17 5.29 -24.35 1.85
C ARG A 17 4.69 -23.04 1.32
N ARG A 18 3.36 -22.94 1.22
CA ARG A 18 2.68 -21.71 0.77
C ARG A 18 2.99 -20.53 1.67
N HIS A 19 3.01 -20.76 2.98
CA HIS A 19 3.39 -19.73 3.94
C HIS A 19 4.82 -19.22 3.68
N ARG A 20 5.79 -20.12 3.49
CA ARG A 20 7.17 -19.75 3.15
C ARG A 20 7.26 -18.95 1.85
N LEU A 21 6.48 -19.33 0.83
CA LEU A 21 6.42 -18.61 -0.45
C LEU A 21 5.80 -17.22 -0.31
N GLY A 22 4.73 -17.07 0.48
CA GLY A 22 4.14 -15.76 0.78
C GLY A 22 5.10 -14.84 1.52
N VAL A 23 5.86 -15.37 2.49
CA VAL A 23 6.91 -14.62 3.20
C VAL A 23 8.05 -14.23 2.25
N ALA A 24 8.50 -15.15 1.40
CA ALA A 24 9.51 -14.86 0.39
C ALA A 24 9.04 -13.75 -0.57
N LEU A 25 7.78 -13.81 -1.02
CA LEU A 25 7.19 -12.79 -1.88
C LEU A 25 7.20 -11.40 -1.23
N VAL A 26 6.82 -11.31 0.05
CA VAL A 26 6.85 -10.05 0.81
C VAL A 26 8.26 -9.46 0.88
N TRP A 27 9.24 -10.28 1.25
CA TRP A 27 10.62 -9.81 1.41
C TRP A 27 11.27 -9.45 0.08
N THR A 28 11.05 -10.24 -0.98
CA THR A 28 11.56 -9.92 -2.32
C THR A 28 10.92 -8.65 -2.88
N ALA A 29 9.61 -8.47 -2.73
CA ALA A 29 8.91 -7.24 -3.15
C ALA A 29 9.39 -6.01 -2.36
N THR A 30 9.64 -6.16 -1.05
CA THR A 30 10.19 -5.08 -0.23
C THR A 30 11.63 -4.77 -0.63
N ALA A 31 12.47 -5.79 -0.80
CA ALA A 31 13.86 -5.62 -1.24
C ALA A 31 13.94 -4.91 -2.60
N TRP A 32 13.11 -5.32 -3.57
CA TRP A 32 13.01 -4.65 -4.87
C TRP A 32 12.65 -3.17 -4.75
N THR A 33 11.80 -2.82 -3.77
CA THR A 33 11.41 -1.42 -3.54
C THR A 33 12.51 -0.63 -2.82
N VAL A 34 13.16 -1.23 -1.82
CA VAL A 34 14.05 -0.52 -0.89
C VAL A 34 15.50 -0.51 -1.40
N LEU A 35 16.06 -1.66 -1.77
CA LEU A 35 17.50 -1.81 -2.00
C LEU A 35 18.04 -0.95 -3.16
N PRO A 36 17.42 -0.90 -4.35
CA PRO A 36 17.91 -0.05 -5.43
C PRO A 36 17.95 1.43 -5.04
N ARG A 37 16.98 1.86 -4.21
CA ARG A 37 16.86 3.24 -3.75
C ARG A 37 17.86 3.57 -2.63
N VAL A 38 18.19 2.60 -1.79
CA VAL A 38 19.32 2.71 -0.84
C VAL A 38 20.62 2.90 -1.60
N LEU A 39 20.90 2.03 -2.58
CA LEU A 39 22.11 2.12 -3.41
C LEU A 39 22.20 3.46 -4.14
N GLN A 40 21.09 3.93 -4.71
CA GLN A 40 21.01 5.25 -5.33
C GLN A 40 21.32 6.36 -4.31
N SER A 41 20.69 6.32 -3.14
CA SER A 41 20.86 7.36 -2.11
C SER A 41 22.29 7.43 -1.58
N VAL A 42 22.96 6.29 -1.41
CA VAL A 42 24.34 6.24 -0.89
C VAL A 42 25.35 6.74 -1.92
N THR A 43 25.01 6.71 -3.22
CA THR A 43 25.96 6.98 -4.30
C THR A 43 25.71 8.28 -5.05
N ALA A 44 24.56 8.93 -4.81
CA ALA A 44 24.23 10.24 -5.33
C ALA A 44 23.60 11.11 -4.24
N PRO A 45 24.07 12.37 -4.05
CA PRO A 45 23.43 13.29 -3.12
C PRO A 45 22.01 13.61 -3.55
N LYS A 46 21.10 13.81 -2.59
CA LYS A 46 19.71 14.17 -2.86
C LYS A 46 19.57 15.67 -2.94
N VAL A 47 19.70 16.17 -4.16
CA VAL A 47 19.59 17.58 -4.46
C VAL A 47 18.28 17.83 -5.20
N ARG A 48 17.55 18.87 -4.81
CA ARG A 48 16.32 19.27 -5.50
C ARG A 48 16.72 20.04 -6.77
N GLY A 49 16.59 19.40 -7.93
CA GLY A 49 16.78 20.09 -9.21
C GLY A 49 15.77 21.23 -9.39
N GLU A 50 16.25 22.33 -9.97
CA GLU A 50 15.38 23.41 -10.44
C GLU A 50 14.51 22.96 -11.62
N VAL A 51 13.33 23.55 -11.75
CA VAL A 51 12.40 23.22 -12.85
C VAL A 51 13.05 23.58 -14.19
N GLY A 52 13.04 22.64 -15.15
CA GLY A 52 13.66 22.83 -16.46
C GLY A 52 15.16 22.56 -16.50
N VAL A 53 15.81 22.33 -15.34
CA VAL A 53 17.16 21.79 -15.28
C VAL A 53 17.04 20.28 -15.18
N GLN A 54 17.43 19.56 -16.23
CA GLN A 54 17.70 18.14 -16.08
C GLN A 54 18.89 18.00 -15.15
N SER A 55 18.62 17.82 -13.85
CA SER A 55 19.66 17.28 -12.96
C SER A 55 20.12 15.99 -13.61
N ALA A 56 21.42 15.89 -13.91
CA ALA A 56 22.01 14.66 -14.36
C ALA A 56 21.76 13.63 -13.25
N VAL A 57 20.67 12.87 -13.38
CA VAL A 57 20.45 11.68 -12.58
C VAL A 57 21.57 10.76 -13.04
N THR A 58 22.71 10.83 -12.36
CA THR A 58 23.78 9.86 -12.50
C THR A 58 23.21 8.58 -11.92
N GLY A 59 22.42 7.88 -12.75
CA GLY A 59 21.91 6.57 -12.45
C GLY A 59 23.12 5.68 -12.24
N ASN A 60 23.44 5.42 -10.97
CA ASN A 60 24.53 4.52 -10.66
C ASN A 60 24.17 3.14 -11.22
N LEU A 61 25.06 2.59 -12.05
CA LEU A 61 24.95 1.25 -12.61
C LEU A 61 24.53 0.21 -11.54
N ALA A 62 25.04 0.32 -10.32
CA ALA A 62 24.67 -0.55 -9.21
C ALA A 62 23.17 -0.49 -8.84
N SER A 63 22.57 0.71 -8.81
CA SER A 63 21.14 0.87 -8.54
C SER A 63 20.29 0.27 -9.67
N SER A 64 20.62 0.58 -10.93
CA SER A 64 19.93 0.04 -12.10
C SER A 64 20.03 -1.49 -12.18
N LEU A 65 21.24 -2.05 -12.02
CA LEU A 65 21.46 -3.50 -12.00
C LEU A 65 20.70 -4.18 -10.85
N SER A 66 20.73 -3.60 -9.64
CA SER A 66 19.99 -4.15 -8.50
C SER A 66 18.47 -4.12 -8.73
N SER A 67 17.95 -3.05 -9.32
CA SER A 67 16.53 -2.92 -9.66
C SER A 67 16.10 -4.00 -10.63
N THR A 68 16.86 -4.18 -11.71
CA THR A 68 16.61 -5.21 -12.73
C THR A 68 16.74 -6.62 -12.16
N ALA A 69 17.81 -6.91 -11.42
CA ALA A 69 18.04 -8.23 -10.83
C ALA A 69 16.93 -8.61 -9.83
N LEU A 70 16.51 -7.67 -8.97
CA LEU A 70 15.42 -7.91 -8.02
C LEU A 70 14.05 -7.99 -8.70
N ALA A 71 13.81 -7.22 -9.78
CA ALA A 71 12.61 -7.36 -10.60
C ALA A 71 12.54 -8.76 -11.23
N LEU A 72 13.64 -9.25 -11.81
CA LEU A 72 13.73 -10.59 -12.38
C LEU A 72 13.56 -11.67 -11.32
N ALA A 73 14.18 -11.51 -10.15
CA ALA A 73 14.00 -12.43 -9.03
C ALA A 73 12.54 -12.48 -8.54
N LEU A 74 11.88 -11.32 -8.46
CA LEU A 74 10.47 -11.21 -8.10
C LEU A 74 9.56 -11.87 -9.14
N LEU A 75 9.81 -11.62 -10.44
CA LEU A 75 9.10 -12.26 -11.54
C LEU A 75 9.31 -13.78 -11.52
N GLY A 76 10.55 -14.25 -11.35
CA GLY A 76 10.88 -15.66 -11.24
C GLY A 76 10.16 -16.34 -10.07
N LEU A 77 10.12 -15.69 -8.91
CA LEU A 77 9.37 -16.17 -7.74
C LEU A 77 7.86 -16.22 -8.02
N CYS A 78 7.29 -15.19 -8.66
CA CYS A 78 5.88 -15.19 -9.03
C CYS A 78 5.55 -16.32 -10.02
N CYS A 79 6.39 -16.52 -11.05
CA CYS A 79 6.26 -17.63 -11.98
C CYS A 79 6.32 -18.97 -11.26
N PHE A 80 7.28 -19.15 -10.36
CA PHE A 80 7.39 -20.37 -9.56
C PHE A 80 6.12 -20.64 -8.73
N ILE A 81 5.60 -19.62 -8.04
CA ILE A 81 4.35 -19.73 -7.26
C ILE A 81 3.17 -20.14 -8.14
N VAL A 82 3.04 -19.52 -9.31
CA VAL A 82 1.95 -19.81 -10.25
C VAL A 82 2.08 -21.23 -10.81
N LEU A 83 3.28 -21.64 -11.22
CA LEU A 83 3.53 -22.98 -11.72
C LEU A 83 3.31 -24.05 -10.66
N ASP A 84 3.79 -23.81 -9.44
CA ASP A 84 3.59 -24.70 -8.30
C ASP A 84 2.10 -24.88 -7.95
N SER A 85 1.30 -23.82 -8.12
CA SER A 85 -0.14 -23.87 -7.85
C SER A 85 -0.91 -24.83 -8.78
N PHE A 86 -0.37 -25.18 -9.95
CA PHE A 86 -1.01 -26.17 -10.83
C PHE A 86 -0.97 -27.59 -10.25
N ALA A 87 -0.01 -27.90 -9.38
CA ALA A 87 0.04 -29.19 -8.70
C ALA A 87 -1.00 -29.34 -7.59
N SER A 88 -1.67 -28.26 -7.18
CA SER A 88 -2.68 -28.26 -6.12
C SER A 88 -3.80 -27.27 -6.45
N PRO A 89 -4.69 -27.62 -7.40
CA PRO A 89 -5.70 -26.70 -7.92
C PRO A 89 -6.73 -26.35 -6.83
N ARG A 90 -6.57 -25.18 -6.22
CA ARG A 90 -7.63 -24.51 -5.46
C ARG A 90 -8.45 -23.63 -6.38
N ARG A 91 -9.78 -23.68 -6.23
CA ARG A 91 -10.71 -22.82 -6.96
C ARG A 91 -10.75 -21.45 -6.30
N ALA A 92 -9.93 -20.53 -6.79
CA ALA A 92 -10.04 -19.11 -6.46
C ALA A 92 -10.99 -18.42 -7.45
N PRO A 93 -11.84 -17.48 -7.00
CA PRO A 93 -12.76 -16.78 -7.90
C PRO A 93 -11.99 -15.90 -8.89
N VAL A 94 -12.01 -16.27 -10.17
CA VAL A 94 -11.31 -15.57 -11.26
C VAL A 94 -11.82 -14.13 -11.43
N PHE A 95 -13.10 -13.87 -11.18
CA PHE A 95 -13.64 -12.52 -11.32
C PHE A 95 -12.95 -11.49 -10.41
N ARG A 96 -12.48 -11.90 -9.21
CA ARG A 96 -11.73 -11.01 -8.31
C ARG A 96 -10.38 -10.65 -8.90
N LEU A 97 -9.73 -11.61 -9.56
CA LEU A 97 -8.48 -11.38 -10.29
C LEU A 97 -8.73 -10.45 -11.49
N MET A 98 -9.79 -10.68 -12.26
CA MET A 98 -10.12 -9.83 -13.41
C MET A 98 -10.37 -8.39 -12.98
N ALA A 99 -11.13 -8.17 -11.91
CA ALA A 99 -11.43 -6.82 -11.45
C ALA A 99 -10.23 -6.10 -10.83
N VAL A 100 -9.25 -6.81 -10.24
CA VAL A 100 -7.98 -6.16 -9.87
C VAL A 100 -7.10 -5.91 -11.09
N LEU A 101 -7.01 -6.81 -12.08
CA LEU A 101 -6.12 -6.63 -13.23
C LEU A 101 -6.66 -5.68 -14.29
N ALA A 102 -7.97 -5.48 -14.39
CA ALA A 102 -8.60 -4.69 -15.46
C ALA A 102 -8.07 -3.24 -15.55
N PRO A 103 -7.90 -2.47 -14.45
CA PRO A 103 -7.26 -1.15 -14.50
C PRO A 103 -5.84 -1.17 -15.10
N TRP A 104 -5.01 -2.16 -14.72
CA TRP A 104 -3.65 -2.28 -15.24
C TRP A 104 -3.63 -2.70 -16.70
N ALA A 105 -4.44 -3.68 -17.09
CA ALA A 105 -4.58 -4.12 -18.47
C ALA A 105 -5.04 -2.96 -19.37
N TYR A 106 -5.99 -2.15 -18.89
CA TYR A 106 -6.44 -0.96 -19.60
C TYR A 106 -5.30 0.05 -19.81
N VAL A 107 -4.53 0.38 -18.75
CA VAL A 107 -3.40 1.31 -18.89
C VAL A 107 -2.33 0.76 -19.84
N ALA A 108 -2.04 -0.54 -19.77
CA ALA A 108 -1.11 -1.20 -20.68
C ALA A 108 -1.50 -1.02 -22.15
N VAL A 109 -2.77 -1.31 -22.45
CA VAL A 109 -3.33 -1.16 -23.79
C VAL A 109 -3.33 0.32 -24.19
N ARG A 110 -3.71 1.22 -23.28
CA ARG A 110 -3.75 2.66 -23.53
C ARG A 110 -2.38 3.21 -23.88
N ASP A 111 -1.34 2.77 -23.19
CA ASP A 111 0.04 3.18 -23.44
C ASP A 111 0.51 2.75 -24.83
N LEU A 112 0.15 1.54 -25.30
CA LEU A 112 0.40 1.11 -26.68
C LEU A 112 -0.26 2.03 -27.72
N PHE A 113 -1.47 2.54 -27.44
CA PHE A 113 -2.16 3.48 -28.33
C PHE A 113 -1.56 4.88 -28.36
N VAL A 114 -0.76 5.26 -27.36
CA VAL A 114 0.00 6.53 -27.37
C VAL A 114 1.47 6.30 -27.74
N ALA A 115 1.78 5.16 -28.37
CA ALA A 115 3.11 4.76 -28.82
C ALA A 115 4.16 4.66 -27.68
N GLU A 116 3.71 4.40 -26.45
CA GLU A 116 4.58 4.14 -25.31
C GLU A 116 4.86 2.65 -25.16
N ALA A 117 6.12 2.32 -24.86
CA ALA A 117 6.52 0.95 -24.62
C ALA A 117 5.98 0.44 -23.28
N PRO A 118 5.49 -0.82 -23.19
CA PRO A 118 5.08 -1.41 -21.94
C PRO A 118 6.23 -1.40 -20.91
N ARG A 119 5.97 -0.84 -19.73
CA ARG A 119 6.96 -0.79 -18.65
C ARG A 119 7.07 -2.15 -17.96
N VAL A 120 8.30 -2.55 -17.61
CA VAL A 120 8.57 -3.79 -16.84
C VAL A 120 7.74 -3.83 -15.54
N ASP A 121 7.50 -2.67 -14.94
CA ASP A 121 6.69 -2.49 -13.75
C ASP A 121 5.31 -3.12 -13.88
N LEU A 122 4.67 -2.97 -15.04
CA LEU A 122 3.34 -3.52 -15.31
C LEU A 122 3.34 -5.06 -15.22
N LEU A 123 4.39 -5.69 -15.76
CA LEU A 123 4.57 -7.14 -15.69
C LEU A 123 4.74 -7.58 -14.25
N VAL A 124 5.54 -6.85 -13.47
CA VAL A 124 5.76 -7.14 -12.05
C VAL A 124 4.47 -7.03 -11.24
N HIS A 125 3.67 -5.97 -11.41
CA HIS A 125 2.38 -5.81 -10.72
C HIS A 125 1.43 -6.97 -11.03
N THR A 126 1.31 -7.32 -12.32
CA THR A 126 0.42 -8.39 -12.79
C THR A 126 0.86 -9.74 -12.24
N ALA A 127 2.16 -10.04 -12.31
CA ALA A 127 2.73 -11.27 -11.79
C ALA A 127 2.55 -11.40 -10.27
N VAL A 128 2.78 -10.32 -9.51
CA VAL A 128 2.58 -10.31 -8.05
C VAL A 128 1.12 -10.52 -7.68
N MET A 129 0.17 -9.85 -8.35
CA MET A 129 -1.26 -10.07 -8.08
C MET A 129 -1.71 -11.49 -8.42
N LEU A 130 -1.22 -12.05 -9.52
CA LEU A 130 -1.48 -13.43 -9.90
C LEU A 130 -0.88 -14.42 -8.87
N ALA A 131 0.34 -14.18 -8.41
CA ALA A 131 0.98 -14.98 -7.37
C ALA A 131 0.21 -14.90 -6.05
N ILE A 132 -0.20 -13.72 -5.61
CA ILE A 132 -1.02 -13.57 -4.39
C ILE A 132 -2.35 -14.30 -4.56
N TRP A 133 -3.05 -14.13 -5.69
CA TRP A 133 -4.30 -14.85 -5.98
C TRP A 133 -4.13 -16.37 -5.89
N ARG A 134 -2.99 -16.92 -6.36
CA ARG A 134 -2.67 -18.35 -6.24
C ARG A 134 -2.27 -18.79 -4.84
N LEU A 135 -1.63 -17.92 -4.06
CA LEU A 135 -1.18 -18.26 -2.70
C LEU A 135 -2.35 -18.37 -1.71
N HIS A 136 -3.46 -17.67 -1.94
CA HIS A 136 -4.54 -17.50 -0.96
C HIS A 136 -3.98 -16.91 0.34
N PRO A 137 -3.58 -15.63 0.34
CA PRO A 137 -2.76 -15.05 1.38
C PRO A 137 -3.45 -15.08 2.74
N ASP A 138 -2.67 -15.40 3.77
CA ASP A 138 -3.14 -15.42 5.15
C ASP A 138 -2.68 -14.18 5.93
N ARG A 139 -3.11 -14.09 7.20
CA ARG A 139 -2.67 -13.04 8.12
C ARG A 139 -1.15 -13.05 8.34
N ARG A 140 -0.47 -14.19 8.19
CA ARG A 140 0.97 -14.29 8.44
C ARG A 140 1.77 -13.56 7.37
N MET A 141 1.28 -13.52 6.13
CA MET A 141 1.85 -12.67 5.08
C MET A 141 1.83 -11.18 5.47
N LEU A 142 0.74 -10.71 6.09
CA LEU A 142 0.66 -9.34 6.63
C LEU A 142 1.61 -9.12 7.81
N VAL A 143 1.82 -10.12 8.66
CA VAL A 143 2.81 -10.04 9.75
C VAL A 143 4.22 -9.91 9.21
N ALA A 144 4.57 -10.68 8.17
CA ALA A 144 5.86 -10.55 7.48
C ALA A 144 6.01 -9.13 6.90
N LEU A 145 4.94 -8.58 6.31
CA LEU A 145 4.93 -7.21 5.81
C LEU A 145 5.11 -6.20 6.95
N GLY A 146 4.50 -6.42 8.12
CA GLY A 146 4.71 -5.59 9.31
C GLY A 146 6.19 -5.54 9.75
N TYR A 147 6.88 -6.68 9.76
CA TYR A 147 8.33 -6.70 10.03
C TYR A 147 9.13 -5.98 8.93
N ALA A 148 8.78 -6.19 7.66
CA ALA A 148 9.44 -5.54 6.53
C ALA A 148 9.28 -4.01 6.55
N VAL A 149 8.11 -3.51 6.94
CA VAL A 149 7.83 -2.08 7.16
C VAL A 149 8.63 -1.54 8.34
N GLY A 150 8.65 -2.26 9.47
CA GLY A 150 9.45 -1.87 10.64
C GLY A 150 10.95 -1.79 10.33
N ALA A 151 11.48 -2.76 9.59
CA ALA A 151 12.86 -2.75 9.12
C ALA A 151 13.14 -1.59 8.14
N SER A 152 12.20 -1.30 7.24
CA SER A 152 12.30 -0.15 6.32
C SER A 152 12.31 1.18 7.07
N ALA A 153 11.48 1.32 8.10
CA ALA A 153 11.47 2.51 8.96
C ALA A 153 12.80 2.67 9.72
N ALA A 154 13.31 1.59 10.31
CA ALA A 154 14.59 1.60 11.00
C ALA A 154 15.75 1.97 10.07
N LEU A 155 15.76 1.41 8.86
CA LEU A 155 16.76 1.74 7.84
C LEU A 155 16.67 3.22 7.42
N ALA A 156 15.47 3.75 7.23
CA ALA A 156 15.29 5.16 6.89
C ALA A 156 15.83 6.08 8.00
N VAL A 157 15.49 5.82 9.27
CA VAL A 157 16.02 6.57 10.42
C VAL A 157 17.54 6.44 10.50
N LEU A 158 18.08 5.22 10.37
CA LEU A 158 19.51 4.98 10.41
C LEU A 158 20.25 5.77 9.32
N MET A 159 19.73 5.77 8.09
CA MET A 159 20.29 6.58 7.00
C MET A 159 20.21 8.08 7.32
N GLY A 160 19.11 8.55 7.88
CA GLY A 160 18.94 9.95 8.31
C GLY A 160 19.99 10.40 9.34
N VAL A 161 20.41 9.48 10.22
CA VAL A 161 21.42 9.76 11.26
C VAL A 161 22.85 9.57 10.75
N VAL A 162 23.12 8.48 10.04
CA VAL A 162 24.50 8.09 9.64
C VAL A 162 24.95 8.81 8.38
N VAL A 163 24.05 9.03 7.41
CA VAL A 163 24.36 9.65 6.12
C VAL A 163 23.32 10.74 5.80
N PRO A 164 23.22 11.81 6.63
CA PRO A 164 22.17 12.81 6.51
C PRO A 164 22.11 13.47 5.12
N GLY A 165 23.25 13.73 4.47
CA GLY A 165 23.30 14.31 3.11
C GLY A 165 22.64 13.45 2.01
N SER A 166 22.40 12.16 2.28
CA SER A 166 21.76 11.21 1.37
C SER A 166 20.31 10.88 1.75
N ALA A 167 19.87 11.28 2.94
CA ALA A 167 18.62 10.81 3.54
C ALA A 167 17.71 11.92 4.05
N VAL A 168 18.27 13.11 4.28
CA VAL A 168 17.58 14.33 4.68
C VAL A 168 17.60 15.30 3.50
N PHE A 169 16.46 15.93 3.22
CA PHE A 169 16.41 16.99 2.21
C PHE A 169 17.18 18.25 2.63
N SER A 170 18.07 18.73 1.76
CA SER A 170 18.73 20.04 1.85
C SER A 170 18.55 20.85 0.55
N THR A 171 18.70 22.19 0.61
CA THR A 171 18.75 23.02 -0.61
C THR A 171 20.11 22.85 -1.32
N GLU A 172 20.17 23.22 -2.60
CA GLU A 172 21.40 23.22 -3.43
C GLU A 172 22.55 24.05 -2.85
N ILE A 173 22.25 25.09 -2.07
CA ILE A 173 23.28 26.02 -1.52
C ILE A 173 23.86 25.48 -0.19
N GLY A 174 23.59 24.21 0.17
CA GLY A 174 24.05 23.63 1.44
C GLY A 174 23.33 24.16 2.68
N GLY A 175 22.41 25.11 2.52
CA GLY A 175 21.44 25.47 3.54
C GLY A 175 20.46 24.32 3.75
N GLN A 176 20.25 23.90 4.99
CA GLN A 176 19.06 23.12 5.30
C GLN A 176 17.85 23.94 4.85
N ILE A 177 16.93 23.32 4.09
CA ILE A 177 15.64 23.96 3.87
C ILE A 177 15.00 24.01 5.25
N THR A 178 15.05 25.16 5.92
CA THR A 178 14.04 25.53 6.90
C THR A 178 12.77 25.80 6.12
N ASP A 179 12.24 24.75 5.51
CA ASP A 179 10.87 24.74 5.02
C ASP A 179 10.03 24.97 6.28
N ASP A 180 9.01 25.84 6.25
CA ASP A 180 7.97 25.99 7.30
C ASP A 180 7.23 24.67 7.62
N LYS A 181 7.64 23.58 6.99
CA LYS A 181 7.13 22.22 7.10
C LYS A 181 7.99 21.34 8.01
N ALA A 182 9.25 21.67 8.30
CA ALA A 182 10.12 20.83 9.10
C ALA A 182 9.71 20.87 10.59
N VAL A 183 9.45 19.71 11.19
CA VAL A 183 9.12 19.59 12.62
C VAL A 183 10.38 19.70 13.49
N PHE A 184 11.52 19.26 12.96
CA PHE A 184 12.82 19.31 13.62
C PHE A 184 13.78 20.20 12.81
N SER A 185 14.76 20.80 13.49
CA SER A 185 15.92 21.43 12.85
C SER A 185 16.80 20.43 12.07
N LEU A 186 16.48 19.14 12.11
CA LEU A 186 17.17 18.06 11.41
C LEU A 186 16.70 17.86 9.97
N GLY A 187 15.89 18.78 9.42
CA GLY A 187 15.35 18.68 8.06
C GLY A 187 14.26 17.59 7.90
N LEU A 188 13.91 17.29 6.65
CA LEU A 188 12.86 16.33 6.30
C LEU A 188 13.45 14.96 5.95
N LEU A 189 13.04 13.93 6.68
CA LEU A 189 13.49 12.56 6.40
C LEU A 189 12.86 12.01 5.12
N ALA A 190 13.69 11.82 4.09
CA ALA A 190 13.35 11.07 2.88
C ALA A 190 13.75 9.59 2.99
N GLY A 191 14.72 9.28 3.86
CA GLY A 191 15.28 7.95 4.03
C GLY A 191 15.95 7.49 2.74
N PHE A 192 15.56 6.32 2.22
CA PHE A 192 16.02 5.85 0.91
C PHE A 192 15.17 6.35 -0.25
N PHE A 193 14.01 6.98 -0.04
CA PHE A 193 13.24 7.57 -1.14
C PHE A 193 13.78 8.92 -1.57
N SER A 194 13.41 9.33 -2.78
CA SER A 194 13.71 10.66 -3.30
C SER A 194 12.87 11.75 -2.68
N HIS A 195 11.74 11.46 -2.00
CA HIS A 195 10.84 12.43 -1.37
C HIS A 195 10.33 11.99 0.02
N SER A 196 10.23 12.91 0.99
CA SER A 196 9.76 12.61 2.35
C SER A 196 8.28 12.23 2.40
N ASN A 197 7.46 12.82 1.53
CA ASN A 197 6.05 12.44 1.40
C ASN A 197 5.91 10.97 1.01
N THR A 198 6.76 10.47 0.10
CA THR A 198 6.76 9.08 -0.36
C THR A 198 7.07 8.11 0.76
N LEU A 199 8.10 8.40 1.57
CA LEU A 199 8.39 7.64 2.78
C LEU A 199 7.21 7.69 3.75
N GLY A 200 6.66 8.88 4.00
CA GLY A 200 5.51 9.05 4.88
C GLY A 200 4.30 8.22 4.45
N GLN A 201 3.99 8.17 3.15
CA GLN A 201 2.93 7.31 2.61
C GLN A 201 3.21 5.83 2.87
N MET A 202 4.44 5.36 2.57
CA MET A 202 4.80 3.96 2.82
C MET A 202 4.60 3.58 4.30
N LEU A 203 5.01 4.46 5.22
CA LEU A 203 4.89 4.23 6.66
C LEU A 203 3.44 4.30 7.14
N ALA A 204 2.65 5.27 6.67
CA ALA A 204 1.24 5.40 7.04
C ALA A 204 0.41 4.20 6.56
N LEU A 205 0.64 3.72 5.33
CA LEU A 205 -0.04 2.55 4.79
C LEU A 205 0.45 1.24 5.42
N GLY A 206 1.71 1.21 5.86
CA GLY A 206 2.29 0.07 6.58
C GLY A 206 1.91 -0.01 8.06
N LEU A 207 1.46 1.08 8.67
CA LEU A 207 1.09 1.14 10.09
C LEU A 207 0.08 0.05 10.51
N PRO A 208 -1.04 -0.20 9.78
CA PRO A 208 -2.02 -1.20 10.19
C PRO A 208 -1.45 -2.62 10.30
N VAL A 209 -0.49 -2.97 9.44
CA VAL A 209 0.13 -4.30 9.43
C VAL A 209 1.25 -4.45 10.46
N VAL A 210 1.91 -3.36 10.85
CA VAL A 210 2.85 -3.37 11.99
C VAL A 210 2.12 -3.72 13.29
N LEU A 211 0.87 -3.27 13.46
CA LEU A 211 0.05 -3.61 14.63
C LEU A 211 -0.30 -5.11 14.71
N LEU A 212 -0.18 -5.85 13.60
CA LEU A 212 -0.42 -7.29 13.55
C LEU A 212 0.76 -8.13 14.07
N ILE A 213 1.94 -7.53 14.31
CA ILE A 213 3.10 -8.24 14.85
C ILE A 213 2.73 -8.89 16.20
N PRO A 214 2.90 -10.22 16.36
CA PRO A 214 2.40 -10.95 17.51
C PRO A 214 3.19 -10.68 18.78
N LYS A 215 4.52 -10.59 18.68
CA LYS A 215 5.40 -10.36 19.83
C LYS A 215 5.35 -8.89 20.25
N ARG A 216 4.85 -8.61 21.47
CA ARG A 216 4.65 -7.24 21.98
C ARG A 216 5.89 -6.37 21.89
N GLY A 217 7.07 -6.88 22.28
CA GLY A 217 8.33 -6.12 22.21
C GLY A 217 8.69 -5.69 20.79
N TRP A 218 8.65 -6.63 19.83
CA TRP A 218 8.89 -6.34 18.42
C TRP A 218 7.86 -5.39 17.82
N ARG A 219 6.58 -5.56 18.19
CA ARG A 219 5.51 -4.66 17.75
C ARG A 219 5.73 -3.24 18.26
N LEU A 220 6.02 -3.07 19.56
CA LEU A 220 6.24 -1.75 20.16
C LEU A 220 7.51 -1.09 19.61
N GLY A 221 8.60 -1.84 19.43
CA GLY A 221 9.82 -1.34 18.81
C GLY A 221 9.60 -0.89 17.36
N ALA A 222 8.99 -1.73 16.54
CA ALA A 222 8.65 -1.38 15.16
C ALA A 222 7.69 -0.19 15.08
N LEU A 223 6.70 -0.11 15.96
CA LEU A 223 5.77 1.01 16.04
C LEU A 223 6.47 2.30 16.45
N ALA A 224 7.32 2.27 17.48
CA ALA A 224 8.06 3.45 17.94
C ALA A 224 8.97 4.01 16.84
N VAL A 225 9.73 3.13 16.18
CA VAL A 225 10.60 3.52 15.07
C VAL A 225 9.80 4.04 13.88
N LEU A 226 8.68 3.39 13.53
CA LEU A 226 7.79 3.86 12.45
C LEU A 226 7.23 5.24 12.75
N LEU A 227 6.71 5.47 13.97
CA LEU A 227 6.15 6.77 14.36
C LEU A 227 7.20 7.87 14.39
N LEU A 228 8.42 7.55 14.88
CA LEU A 228 9.56 8.47 14.82
C LEU A 228 9.89 8.86 13.37
N ALA A 229 10.05 7.87 12.49
CA ALA A 229 10.34 8.13 11.08
C ALA A 229 9.21 8.92 10.41
N LEU A 230 7.94 8.57 10.69
CA LEU A 230 6.77 9.27 10.17
C LEU A 230 6.74 10.73 10.63
N LEU A 231 7.04 11.00 11.90
CA LEU A 231 7.15 12.35 12.44
C LEU A 231 8.24 13.14 11.73
N TRP A 232 9.41 12.52 11.56
CA TRP A 232 10.56 13.14 10.90
C TRP A 232 10.35 13.38 9.40
N THR A 233 9.47 12.62 8.73
CA THR A 233 9.11 12.93 7.32
C THR A 233 8.37 14.27 7.17
N ALA A 234 7.73 14.75 8.24
CA ALA A 234 6.76 15.85 8.27
C ALA A 234 5.72 15.80 7.14
N SER A 235 5.34 14.60 6.71
CA SER A 235 4.34 14.40 5.68
C SER A 235 2.93 14.63 6.24
N ARG A 236 2.41 15.85 6.07
CA ARG A 236 1.05 16.24 6.51
C ARG A 236 -0.02 15.27 6.02
N THR A 237 0.14 14.77 4.79
CA THR A 237 -0.80 13.86 4.13
C THR A 237 -0.84 12.50 4.82
N ALA A 238 0.34 11.95 5.13
CA ALA A 238 0.48 10.70 5.86
C ALA A 238 -0.08 10.82 7.29
N TRP A 239 0.19 11.95 7.98
CA TRP A 239 -0.35 12.22 9.31
C TRP A 239 -1.88 12.34 9.33
N ILE A 240 -2.49 13.01 8.35
CA ILE A 240 -3.95 13.07 8.22
C ILE A 240 -4.52 11.66 8.04
N GLY A 241 -3.93 10.85 7.14
CA GLY A 241 -4.36 9.46 6.93
C GLY A 241 -4.31 8.63 8.22
N VAL A 242 -3.20 8.74 8.98
CA VAL A 242 -3.05 8.06 10.28
C VAL A 242 -4.04 8.59 11.32
N ALA A 243 -4.16 9.91 11.47
CA ALA A 243 -5.04 10.53 12.46
C ALA A 243 -6.51 10.15 12.24
N VAL A 244 -7.00 10.23 10.99
CA VAL A 244 -8.37 9.82 10.63
C VAL A 244 -8.57 8.33 10.93
N SER A 245 -7.59 7.49 10.60
CA SER A 245 -7.66 6.05 10.88
C SER A 245 -7.75 5.76 12.38
N VAL A 246 -6.94 6.45 13.20
CA VAL A 246 -6.97 6.31 14.67
C VAL A 246 -8.32 6.75 15.23
N VAL A 247 -8.83 7.91 14.83
CA VAL A 247 -10.14 8.42 15.28
C VAL A 247 -11.25 7.42 14.94
N VAL A 248 -11.28 6.92 13.70
CA VAL A 248 -12.29 5.94 13.28
C VAL A 248 -12.19 4.66 14.10
N VAL A 249 -10.99 4.10 14.31
CA VAL A 249 -10.85 2.89 15.13
C VAL A 249 -11.33 3.11 16.56
N THR A 250 -10.92 4.21 17.20
CA THR A 250 -11.33 4.54 18.57
C THR A 250 -12.84 4.63 18.69
N VAL A 251 -13.52 5.19 17.69
CA VAL A 251 -14.99 5.25 17.63
C VAL A 251 -15.60 3.87 17.35
N LEU A 252 -14.99 3.04 16.51
CA LEU A 252 -15.53 1.74 16.11
C LEU A 252 -15.42 0.67 17.20
N LEU A 253 -14.33 0.64 17.95
CA LEU A 253 -14.05 -0.40 18.94
C LEU A 253 -15.17 -0.59 20.01
N PRO A 254 -15.74 0.47 20.62
CA PRO A 254 -16.79 0.31 21.62
C PRO A 254 -18.17 -0.05 21.05
N LEU A 255 -18.37 0.02 19.73
CA LEU A 255 -19.68 -0.21 19.12
C LEU A 255 -20.04 -1.71 19.06
N PRO A 256 -21.32 -2.08 19.25
CA PRO A 256 -21.78 -3.44 19.06
C PRO A 256 -21.62 -3.87 17.59
N ALA A 257 -21.44 -5.17 17.34
CA ALA A 257 -21.10 -5.71 16.02
C ALA A 257 -21.92 -5.18 14.81
N PRO A 258 -23.28 -5.11 14.85
CA PRO A 258 -24.04 -4.58 13.71
C PRO A 258 -23.75 -3.09 13.47
N LEU A 259 -23.76 -2.28 14.52
CA LEU A 259 -23.50 -0.85 14.44
C LEU A 259 -22.05 -0.57 14.02
N ARG A 260 -21.10 -1.34 14.54
CA ARG A 260 -19.67 -1.26 14.17
C ARG A 260 -19.46 -1.51 12.68
N ARG A 261 -20.14 -2.50 12.10
CA ARG A 261 -20.05 -2.78 10.65
C ARG A 261 -20.64 -1.65 9.82
N MET A 262 -21.80 -1.14 10.21
CA MET A 262 -22.43 0.00 9.53
C MET A 262 -21.53 1.24 9.60
N ALA A 263 -21.08 1.61 10.81
CA ALA A 263 -20.19 2.73 11.03
C ALA A 263 -18.86 2.60 10.26
N ALA A 264 -18.29 1.39 10.18
CA ALA A 264 -17.07 1.14 9.40
C ALA A 264 -17.31 1.31 7.89
N ALA A 265 -18.42 0.80 7.37
CA ALA A 265 -18.80 0.97 5.96
C ALA A 265 -19.00 2.46 5.63
N THR A 266 -19.74 3.19 6.48
CA THR A 266 -19.96 4.63 6.34
C THR A 266 -18.64 5.41 6.42
N ALA A 267 -17.75 5.09 7.36
CA ALA A 267 -16.46 5.75 7.48
C ALA A 267 -15.56 5.54 6.26
N MET A 268 -15.50 4.30 5.74
CA MET A 268 -14.74 4.01 4.51
C MET A 268 -15.34 4.72 3.29
N ALA A 269 -16.67 4.69 3.13
CA ALA A 269 -17.34 5.40 2.05
C ALA A 269 -17.12 6.91 2.13
N GLY A 270 -17.20 7.48 3.34
CA GLY A 270 -16.88 8.88 3.60
C GLY A 270 -15.44 9.23 3.24
N ALA A 271 -14.47 8.44 3.69
CA ALA A 271 -13.05 8.65 3.38
C ALA A 271 -12.76 8.57 1.86
N VAL A 272 -13.33 7.59 1.17
CA VAL A 272 -13.22 7.47 -0.31
C VAL A 272 -13.87 8.67 -0.99
N SER A 273 -15.04 9.11 -0.53
CA SER A 273 -15.75 10.25 -1.09
C SER A 273 -14.95 11.54 -0.90
N VAL A 274 -14.36 11.77 0.27
CA VAL A 274 -13.48 12.92 0.54
C VAL A 274 -12.26 12.89 -0.38
N ALA A 275 -11.62 11.72 -0.54
CA ALA A 275 -10.47 11.56 -1.41
C ALA A 275 -10.77 11.85 -2.88
N ALA A 276 -12.00 11.56 -3.32
CA ALA A 276 -12.48 11.85 -4.66
C ALA A 276 -12.90 13.32 -4.83
N LEU A 277 -13.68 13.87 -3.89
CA LEU A 277 -14.35 15.15 -4.06
C LEU A 277 -13.46 16.35 -3.73
N VAL A 278 -12.60 16.28 -2.71
CA VAL A 278 -11.77 17.43 -2.30
C VAL A 278 -10.93 17.98 -3.47
N PRO A 279 -10.20 17.15 -4.23
CA PRO A 279 -9.41 17.64 -5.36
C PRO A 279 -10.24 18.24 -6.50
N LEU A 280 -11.50 17.82 -6.63
CA LEU A 280 -12.44 18.34 -7.63
C LEU A 280 -13.08 19.67 -7.23
N LEU A 281 -13.20 19.92 -5.93
CA LEU A 281 -13.92 21.09 -5.40
C LEU A 281 -13.00 22.28 -5.11
N VAL A 282 -11.72 22.05 -4.80
CA VAL A 282 -10.77 23.13 -4.49
C VAL A 282 -10.57 24.06 -5.69
N ARG A 283 -10.62 25.38 -5.43
CA ARG A 283 -10.45 26.44 -6.43
C ARG A 283 -9.31 27.40 -6.10
N ASP A 284 -8.83 27.41 -4.86
CA ASP A 284 -7.70 28.23 -4.44
C ASP A 284 -6.38 27.57 -4.88
N PRO A 285 -5.54 28.23 -5.70
CA PRO A 285 -4.24 27.74 -6.13
C PRO A 285 -3.27 27.41 -4.99
N SER A 286 -3.36 28.13 -3.86
CA SER A 286 -2.44 28.01 -2.72
C SER A 286 -2.81 26.89 -1.74
N ALA A 287 -4.02 26.34 -1.88
CA ALA A 287 -4.55 25.33 -0.96
C ALA A 287 -3.67 24.07 -0.87
N PHE A 288 -3.66 23.45 0.32
CA PHE A 288 -2.96 22.20 0.60
C PHE A 288 -1.45 22.22 0.29
N THR A 289 -0.76 23.34 0.58
CA THR A 289 0.67 23.53 0.24
C THR A 289 0.86 23.64 -1.26
N SER A 290 0.08 24.52 -1.91
CA SER A 290 0.12 24.75 -3.36
C SER A 290 -0.21 23.52 -4.21
N ARG A 291 -0.95 22.55 -3.67
CA ARG A 291 -1.52 21.44 -4.48
C ARG A 291 -2.75 21.90 -5.26
N GLY A 292 -3.42 22.96 -4.80
CA GLY A 292 -4.58 23.53 -5.47
C GLY A 292 -4.30 23.89 -6.93
N ILE A 293 -3.17 24.55 -7.23
CA ILE A 293 -2.79 24.87 -8.61
C ILE A 293 -2.60 23.61 -9.46
N VAL A 294 -1.93 22.57 -8.92
CA VAL A 294 -1.75 21.29 -9.62
C VAL A 294 -3.11 20.65 -9.94
N TRP A 295 -4.06 20.68 -9.00
CA TRP A 295 -5.40 20.12 -9.21
C TRP A 295 -6.23 20.92 -10.22
N ILE A 296 -6.12 22.24 -10.26
CA ILE A 296 -6.75 23.09 -11.28
C ILE A 296 -6.22 22.70 -12.66
N THR A 297 -4.90 22.73 -12.87
CA THR A 297 -4.30 22.43 -14.18
C THR A 297 -4.51 20.97 -14.58
N THR A 298 -4.53 20.03 -13.64
CA THR A 298 -4.83 18.62 -13.92
C THR A 298 -6.27 18.43 -14.41
N ARG A 299 -7.25 19.18 -13.87
CA ARG A 299 -8.64 19.15 -14.35
C ARG A 299 -8.78 19.73 -15.76
N GLU A 300 -8.03 20.78 -16.08
CA GLU A 300 -7.97 21.33 -17.44
C GLU A 300 -7.38 20.30 -18.41
N ALA A 301 -6.29 19.63 -18.02
CA ALA A 301 -5.68 18.57 -18.81
C ALA A 301 -6.64 17.40 -19.07
N PHE A 302 -7.44 17.01 -18.07
CA PHE A 302 -8.49 16.00 -18.20
C PHE A 302 -9.55 16.41 -19.23
N GLY A 303 -9.95 17.68 -19.27
CA GLY A 303 -10.97 18.19 -20.20
C GLY A 303 -10.65 17.97 -21.69
N VAL A 304 -9.39 17.74 -22.04
CA VAL A 304 -8.96 17.49 -23.43
C VAL A 304 -9.15 16.03 -23.86
N SER A 305 -9.03 15.06 -22.94
CA SER A 305 -9.22 13.63 -23.24
C SER A 305 -9.96 12.94 -22.08
N PRO A 306 -11.25 13.25 -21.88
CA PRO A 306 -11.97 12.84 -20.67
C PRO A 306 -12.28 11.34 -20.64
N VAL A 307 -12.45 10.70 -21.80
CA VAL A 307 -12.87 9.29 -21.88
C VAL A 307 -11.70 8.35 -21.66
N PHE A 308 -10.61 8.53 -22.43
CA PHE A 308 -9.47 7.59 -22.47
C PHE A 308 -8.19 8.12 -21.83
N GLY A 309 -8.20 9.35 -21.32
CA GLY A 309 -7.02 9.97 -20.74
C GLY A 309 -5.89 10.20 -21.74
N ARG A 310 -4.72 10.53 -21.22
CA ARG A 310 -3.54 10.97 -21.97
C ARG A 310 -2.37 9.98 -21.93
N GLY A 311 -2.51 8.83 -21.27
CA GLY A 311 -1.45 7.85 -21.09
C GLY A 311 -0.78 7.92 -19.72
N SER A 312 -0.13 6.84 -19.30
CA SER A 312 0.47 6.73 -17.96
C SER A 312 1.70 7.62 -17.75
N ASN A 313 2.42 7.94 -18.84
CA ASN A 313 3.64 8.75 -18.83
C ASN A 313 3.37 10.26 -18.87
N TRP A 314 2.11 10.71 -18.99
CA TRP A 314 1.81 12.13 -19.24
C TRP A 314 2.44 13.07 -18.21
N PHE A 315 2.39 12.73 -16.92
CA PHE A 315 3.03 13.53 -15.86
C PHE A 315 4.56 13.53 -15.92
N GLU A 316 5.17 12.49 -16.48
CA GLU A 316 6.61 12.44 -16.70
C GLU A 316 7.02 13.36 -17.85
N VAL A 317 6.27 13.31 -18.97
CA VAL A 317 6.50 14.17 -20.14
C VAL A 317 6.32 15.63 -19.77
N VAL A 318 5.18 16.02 -19.20
CA VAL A 318 4.92 17.44 -18.87
C VAL A 318 5.84 17.92 -17.74
N GLY A 319 6.17 17.04 -16.78
CA GLY A 319 7.16 17.36 -15.75
C GLY A 319 8.56 17.64 -16.30
N SER A 320 8.89 17.07 -17.48
CA SER A 320 10.19 17.23 -18.14
C SER A 320 10.29 18.46 -19.06
N THR A 321 9.17 19.02 -19.54
CA THR A 321 9.17 20.01 -20.63
C THR A 321 9.03 21.48 -20.21
N SER A 322 9.17 21.84 -18.92
CA SER A 322 9.01 23.21 -18.38
C SER A 322 7.65 23.89 -18.61
N GLU A 323 6.76 23.29 -19.41
CA GLU A 323 5.43 23.81 -19.70
C GLU A 323 4.46 23.59 -18.52
N ARG A 324 4.29 24.67 -17.73
CA ARG A 324 3.03 25.10 -17.09
C ARG A 324 2.40 24.25 -15.97
N LEU A 325 2.98 23.19 -15.46
CA LEU A 325 2.49 22.51 -14.23
C LEU A 325 3.18 23.01 -12.95
N GLY A 326 3.20 24.33 -12.71
CA GLY A 326 3.84 24.91 -11.52
C GLY A 326 5.25 24.35 -11.27
N VAL A 327 5.69 24.29 -10.02
CA VAL A 327 6.98 23.66 -9.67
C VAL A 327 6.90 22.13 -9.90
N ALA A 328 7.22 21.68 -11.12
CA ALA A 328 7.55 20.30 -11.51
C ALA A 328 6.61 19.19 -10.96
N ALA A 329 5.32 19.24 -11.28
CA ALA A 329 4.38 18.20 -10.84
C ALA A 329 4.55 16.89 -11.64
N SER A 330 5.42 15.99 -11.18
CA SER A 330 5.57 14.61 -11.70
C SER A 330 4.38 13.69 -11.36
N THR A 331 3.35 14.20 -10.67
CA THR A 331 2.09 13.51 -10.36
C THR A 331 0.96 14.52 -10.15
N ALA A 332 -0.30 14.04 -10.13
CA ALA A 332 -1.46 14.88 -9.82
C ALA A 332 -1.59 15.25 -8.33
N HIS A 333 -0.79 14.64 -7.44
CA HIS A 333 -0.97 14.75 -6.00
C HIS A 333 -2.42 14.48 -5.54
N SER A 334 -3.09 13.56 -6.23
CA SER A 334 -4.44 13.07 -5.94
C SER A 334 -4.66 11.80 -6.76
N GLN A 335 -5.11 10.74 -6.11
CA GLN A 335 -5.36 9.45 -6.75
C GLN A 335 -6.40 9.57 -7.87
N LEU A 336 -7.51 10.26 -7.62
CA LEU A 336 -8.59 10.39 -8.60
C LEU A 336 -8.15 11.22 -9.81
N LEU A 337 -7.63 12.42 -9.59
CA LEU A 337 -7.19 13.29 -10.69
C LEU A 337 -6.09 12.65 -11.52
N HIS A 338 -5.19 11.88 -10.88
CA HIS A 338 -4.18 11.12 -11.61
C HIS A 338 -4.81 10.08 -12.52
N MET A 339 -5.75 9.26 -12.02
CA MET A 339 -6.46 8.26 -12.83
C MET A 339 -7.26 8.90 -13.97
N MET A 340 -7.94 10.01 -13.69
CA MET A 340 -8.71 10.76 -14.68
C MET A 340 -7.80 11.23 -15.83
N VAL A 341 -6.63 11.80 -15.53
CA VAL A 341 -5.75 12.28 -16.60
C VAL A 341 -5.03 11.16 -17.32
N THR A 342 -4.53 10.13 -16.62
CA THR A 342 -3.77 9.06 -17.28
C THR A 342 -4.66 8.11 -18.08
N GLY A 343 -5.85 7.78 -17.57
CA GLY A 343 -6.73 6.76 -18.15
C GLY A 343 -8.20 7.17 -18.30
N GLY A 344 -8.55 8.43 -18.07
CA GLY A 344 -9.90 8.93 -18.29
C GLY A 344 -10.95 8.33 -17.36
N LEU A 345 -12.22 8.53 -17.73
CA LEU A 345 -13.36 7.93 -17.04
C LEU A 345 -13.32 6.40 -17.09
N VAL A 346 -12.75 5.80 -18.15
CA VAL A 346 -12.66 4.34 -18.27
C VAL A 346 -11.83 3.75 -17.13
N LEU A 347 -10.64 4.31 -16.84
CA LEU A 347 -9.81 3.82 -15.74
C LEU A 347 -10.50 3.98 -14.37
N VAL A 348 -11.20 5.09 -14.17
CA VAL A 348 -11.98 5.31 -12.94
C VAL A 348 -13.05 4.23 -12.79
N LEU A 349 -13.84 3.97 -13.83
CA LEU A 349 -14.90 2.96 -13.82
C LEU A 349 -14.35 1.54 -13.58
N LEU A 350 -13.22 1.19 -14.21
CA LEU A 350 -12.56 -0.10 -14.00
C LEU A 350 -12.00 -0.26 -12.58
N THR A 351 -11.69 0.84 -11.89
CA THR A 351 -11.18 0.84 -10.51
C THR A 351 -12.30 0.64 -9.48
N LEU A 352 -13.55 1.01 -9.80
CA LEU A 352 -14.68 0.91 -8.85
C LEU A 352 -14.96 -0.52 -8.38
N PRO A 353 -15.02 -1.56 -9.25
CA PRO A 353 -15.18 -2.94 -8.81
C PRO A 353 -14.07 -3.41 -7.88
N MET A 354 -12.81 -3.06 -8.18
CA MET A 354 -11.68 -3.37 -7.30
C MET A 354 -11.88 -2.74 -5.92
N LEU A 355 -12.23 -1.45 -5.87
CA LEU A 355 -12.44 -0.73 -4.62
C LEU A 355 -13.60 -1.32 -3.80
N ALA A 356 -14.71 -1.66 -4.46
CA ALA A 356 -15.87 -2.28 -3.82
C ALA A 356 -15.49 -3.64 -3.18
N MET A 357 -14.70 -4.47 -3.88
CA MET A 357 -14.23 -5.74 -3.33
C MET A 357 -13.24 -5.56 -2.18
N VAL A 358 -12.37 -4.54 -2.24
CA VAL A 358 -11.43 -4.19 -1.15
C VAL A 358 -12.22 -3.79 0.11
N VAL A 359 -13.25 -2.95 -0.04
CA VAL A 359 -14.15 -2.57 1.06
C VAL A 359 -14.89 -3.79 1.60
N ALA A 360 -15.42 -4.66 0.73
CA ALA A 360 -16.09 -5.88 1.16
C ALA A 360 -15.13 -6.83 1.93
N GLY A 361 -13.88 -6.95 1.48
CA GLY A 361 -12.83 -7.70 2.17
C GLY A 361 -12.47 -7.11 3.53
N ALA A 362 -12.41 -5.78 3.64
CA ALA A 362 -12.18 -5.09 4.91
C ALA A 362 -13.34 -5.35 5.91
N LEU A 363 -14.59 -5.29 5.43
CA LEU A 363 -15.76 -5.60 6.24
C LEU A 363 -15.79 -7.07 6.66
N ARG A 364 -15.35 -8.00 5.81
CA ARG A 364 -15.22 -9.42 6.14
C ARG A 364 -14.28 -9.61 7.34
N HIS A 365 -13.06 -9.06 7.30
CA HIS A 365 -12.13 -9.15 8.42
C HIS A 365 -12.64 -8.48 9.70
N LEU A 366 -13.44 -7.42 9.57
CA LEU A 366 -14.12 -6.81 10.72
C LEU A 366 -15.14 -7.78 11.35
N ARG A 367 -15.80 -8.64 10.55
CA ARG A 367 -16.68 -9.69 11.07
C ARG A 367 -15.92 -10.72 11.89
N GLU A 368 -14.69 -11.03 11.48
CA GLU A 368 -13.73 -11.92 12.16
C GLU A 368 -13.05 -11.25 13.37
N GLY A 369 -13.45 -10.01 13.72
CA GLY A 369 -12.94 -9.29 14.89
C GLY A 369 -11.67 -8.48 14.63
N SER A 370 -11.21 -8.36 13.39
CA SER A 370 -10.01 -7.60 13.05
C SER A 370 -10.31 -6.30 12.31
N VAL A 371 -9.82 -5.18 12.84
CA VAL A 371 -10.08 -3.85 12.26
C VAL A 371 -9.07 -3.45 11.17
N TRP A 372 -8.00 -4.22 10.96
CA TRP A 372 -6.86 -3.82 10.12
C TRP A 372 -7.27 -3.38 8.71
N GLY A 373 -8.22 -4.09 8.09
CA GLY A 373 -8.67 -3.81 6.72
C GLY A 373 -9.37 -2.46 6.63
N VAL A 374 -10.18 -2.12 7.64
CA VAL A 374 -10.87 -0.83 7.73
C VAL A 374 -9.87 0.30 7.88
N VAL A 375 -8.90 0.14 8.80
CA VAL A 375 -7.80 1.11 9.02
C VAL A 375 -7.01 1.32 7.73
N TYR A 376 -6.68 0.23 7.04
CA TYR A 376 -5.92 0.27 5.81
C TYR A 376 -6.66 1.02 4.70
N VAL A 377 -7.96 0.75 4.49
CA VAL A 377 -8.76 1.44 3.45
C VAL A 377 -8.88 2.93 3.74
N ILE A 378 -9.06 3.32 5.00
CA ILE A 378 -9.13 4.73 5.41
C ILE A 378 -7.77 5.42 5.21
N ALA A 379 -6.67 4.78 5.61
CA ALA A 379 -5.32 5.29 5.37
C ALA A 379 -5.02 5.42 3.87
N LEU A 380 -5.45 4.45 3.06
CA LEU A 380 -5.34 4.46 1.60
C LEU A 380 -6.08 5.65 0.98
N ALA A 381 -7.33 5.87 1.37
CA ALA A 381 -8.13 7.00 0.90
C ALA A 381 -7.56 8.36 1.38
N GLY A 382 -7.18 8.46 2.65
CA GLY A 382 -6.57 9.65 3.23
C GLY A 382 -5.29 10.04 2.50
N CYS A 383 -4.37 9.10 2.31
CA CYS A 383 -3.16 9.32 1.52
C CYS A 383 -3.50 9.67 0.06
N GLY A 384 -4.48 8.97 -0.53
CA GLY A 384 -4.95 9.15 -1.91
C GLY A 384 -5.61 10.50 -2.19
N THR A 385 -6.03 11.25 -1.17
CA THR A 385 -6.62 12.58 -1.33
C THR A 385 -5.60 13.57 -1.89
N THR A 386 -4.38 13.48 -1.38
CA THR A 386 -3.31 14.47 -1.60
C THR A 386 -2.06 13.88 -2.23
N GLU A 387 -2.02 12.58 -2.48
CA GLU A 387 -0.91 11.94 -3.16
C GLU A 387 -1.44 10.79 -4.03
N VAL A 388 -0.62 10.34 -4.97
CA VAL A 388 -0.91 9.14 -5.77
C VAL A 388 -0.32 7.94 -5.05
N VAL A 389 -1.19 7.03 -4.61
CA VAL A 389 -0.80 5.84 -3.85
C VAL A 389 -0.72 4.61 -4.76
N ILE A 390 -1.66 4.50 -5.69
CA ILE A 390 -1.73 3.44 -6.69
C ILE A 390 -1.38 4.06 -8.03
N LYS A 391 -0.21 3.74 -8.57
CA LYS A 391 0.19 4.15 -9.91
C LYS A 391 -0.04 3.00 -10.89
N PHE A 392 -1.12 3.08 -11.66
CA PHE A 392 -1.33 2.14 -12.76
C PHE A 392 -0.30 2.43 -13.85
N GLY A 393 0.54 1.45 -14.18
CA GLY A 393 1.59 1.57 -15.21
C GLY A 393 3.01 1.88 -14.73
N SER A 394 3.25 2.19 -13.46
CA SER A 394 4.61 2.44 -12.93
C SER A 394 4.81 1.88 -11.53
N VAL A 395 6.06 1.60 -11.10
CA VAL A 395 6.34 1.25 -9.70
C VAL A 395 5.88 2.34 -8.75
N ALA A 396 4.82 2.06 -7.99
CA ALA A 396 4.52 2.86 -6.81
C ALA A 396 5.66 2.66 -5.79
N ALA A 397 6.24 3.75 -5.29
CA ALA A 397 7.25 3.66 -4.25
C ALA A 397 6.75 2.96 -2.97
N ALA A 398 5.43 2.93 -2.75
CA ALA A 398 4.75 2.18 -1.70
C ALA A 398 4.32 0.76 -2.14
N PHE A 399 4.89 0.20 -3.21
CA PHE A 399 4.45 -1.06 -3.85
C PHE A 399 4.09 -2.19 -2.85
N PRO A 400 4.98 -2.65 -1.94
CA PRO A 400 4.68 -3.78 -1.08
C PRO A 400 3.54 -3.48 -0.10
N VAL A 401 3.49 -2.25 0.43
CA VAL A 401 2.45 -1.82 1.38
C VAL A 401 1.12 -1.49 0.70
N VAL A 402 1.09 -1.44 -0.63
CA VAL A 402 -0.15 -1.28 -1.40
C VAL A 402 -0.63 -2.63 -1.93
N MET A 403 0.21 -3.33 -2.67
CA MET A 403 -0.16 -4.54 -3.40
C MET A 403 -0.47 -5.72 -2.48
N ILE A 404 0.34 -5.93 -1.43
CA ILE A 404 0.14 -7.08 -0.55
C ILE A 404 -1.15 -6.94 0.27
N PRO A 405 -1.41 -5.82 0.98
CA PRO A 405 -2.67 -5.67 1.70
C PRO A 405 -3.90 -5.69 0.79
N LEU A 406 -3.84 -5.08 -0.40
CA LEU A 406 -4.93 -5.18 -1.39
C LEU A 406 -5.18 -6.63 -1.79
N GLY A 407 -4.13 -7.38 -2.10
CA GLY A 407 -4.22 -8.80 -2.43
C GLY A 407 -4.80 -9.64 -1.29
N VAL A 408 -4.46 -9.34 -0.03
CA VAL A 408 -5.06 -10.03 1.13
C VAL A 408 -6.54 -9.70 1.30
N LEU A 409 -6.95 -8.43 1.14
CA LEU A 409 -8.37 -8.06 1.21
C LEU A 409 -9.19 -8.73 0.09
N LEU A 410 -8.62 -8.86 -1.10
CA LEU A 410 -9.28 -9.46 -2.27
C LEU A 410 -9.33 -10.99 -2.21
N PHE A 411 -8.22 -11.62 -1.83
CA PHE A 411 -7.98 -13.06 -2.04
C PHE A 411 -7.79 -13.87 -0.75
N GLY A 412 -7.72 -13.22 0.41
CA GLY A 412 -7.56 -13.92 1.69
C GLY A 412 -8.70 -14.89 1.98
N GLU A 413 -8.37 -16.04 2.56
CA GLU A 413 -9.34 -17.07 2.91
C GLU A 413 -10.27 -16.58 4.02
N GLU A 414 -11.56 -16.91 3.91
CA GLU A 414 -12.48 -16.84 5.03
C GLU A 414 -12.01 -17.83 6.08
N ALA A 415 -11.88 -17.39 7.34
CA ALA A 415 -11.71 -18.33 8.43
C ALA A 415 -12.87 -19.33 8.35
N ALA A 416 -12.55 -20.62 8.22
CA ALA A 416 -13.59 -21.65 8.22
C ALA A 416 -14.49 -21.41 9.46
N PRO A 417 -15.82 -21.41 9.30
CA PRO A 417 -16.70 -21.26 10.45
C PRO A 417 -16.24 -22.29 11.50
N PRO A 418 -16.14 -21.89 12.78
CA PRO A 418 -15.78 -22.84 13.82
C PRO A 418 -16.70 -24.03 13.65
N LEU A 419 -16.13 -25.21 13.37
CA LEU A 419 -16.89 -26.45 13.30
C LEU A 419 -17.74 -26.45 14.57
N ALA A 420 -19.06 -26.43 14.40
CA ALA A 420 -19.98 -26.50 15.52
C ALA A 420 -19.43 -27.62 16.41
N SER A 421 -19.00 -27.28 17.62
CA SER A 421 -18.50 -28.26 18.57
C SER A 421 -19.56 -29.36 18.56
N PRO A 422 -19.22 -30.60 18.16
CA PRO A 422 -20.21 -31.67 18.21
C PRO A 422 -20.79 -31.59 19.61
N ASP A 423 -22.12 -31.52 19.72
CA ASP A 423 -22.82 -31.42 20.98
C ASP A 423 -22.40 -32.61 21.86
N VAL A 424 -21.31 -32.45 22.61
CA VAL A 424 -20.86 -33.36 23.66
C VAL A 424 -21.75 -33.04 24.85
N GLY A 425 -23.04 -33.37 24.76
CA GLY A 425 -23.97 -32.88 25.76
C GLY A 425 -25.44 -33.16 25.58
N ALA A 426 -25.85 -34.09 24.72
CA ALA A 426 -27.21 -34.60 24.76
C ALA A 426 -27.22 -36.07 24.34
N ASP A 427 -27.09 -36.96 25.33
CA ASP A 427 -28.05 -38.04 25.61
C ASP A 427 -27.39 -39.26 26.29
N ASP A 428 -26.84 -39.07 27.49
CA ASP A 428 -26.49 -40.18 28.41
C ASP A 428 -27.13 -39.98 29.80
N ARG A 429 -28.43 -39.64 29.80
CA ARG A 429 -29.28 -39.76 31.00
C ARG A 429 -30.25 -40.93 30.82
N GLY A 430 -29.69 -42.10 30.53
CA GLY A 430 -30.36 -43.37 30.75
C GLY A 430 -30.16 -43.86 32.19
N HIS A 431 -31.28 -44.10 32.88
CA HIS A 431 -31.45 -45.03 34.00
C HIS A 431 -30.70 -44.82 35.33
N VAL A 432 -31.44 -44.32 36.33
CA VAL A 432 -31.66 -45.06 37.59
C VAL A 432 -33.13 -44.94 38.00
N LEU A 433 -33.89 -45.98 37.66
CA LEU A 433 -35.08 -46.37 38.40
C LEU A 433 -34.61 -46.97 39.73
N SER A 434 -35.06 -46.43 40.87
CA SER A 434 -35.23 -47.26 42.06
C SER A 434 -36.59 -46.98 42.70
N SER A 435 -37.44 -47.99 42.54
CA SER A 435 -38.53 -48.33 43.43
C SER A 435 -38.00 -48.65 44.83
N GLY A 436 -38.74 -48.25 45.87
CA GLY A 436 -38.46 -48.68 47.24
C GLY A 436 -39.31 -47.91 48.24
N GLY A 437 -40.42 -48.52 48.69
CA GLY A 437 -41.46 -47.86 49.46
C GLY A 437 -41.24 -47.76 50.98
N ARG A 438 -42.05 -46.90 51.59
CA ARG A 438 -43.03 -47.19 52.65
C ARG A 438 -43.87 -45.95 52.90
#